data_AF-A0A2M7PC48-F1
#
_entry.id   AF-A0A2M7PC48-F1
#
_cell.length_a   1.000
_cell.length_b   1.000
_cell.length_c   1.000
_cell.angle_alpha   90.00
_cell.angle_beta   90.00
_cell.angle_gamma   90.00
#
_symmetry.space_group_name_H-M   'P 1'
#
loop_
_entity.id
_entity.type
_entity.pdbx_description
1 polymer ?
#
loop_
_entity_poly.entity_id
_entity_poly.type
_entity_poly.pdbx_seq_one_letter_code
_entity_poly.pdbx_strand_id
1 'polypeptide(L)'
;MKMVSEFLNNFDKHIFYHATSLDSAESIARHGFRVWFQDNEIGRYASGGNLGTGLYITCNWRIALWFGSVLLCVSIRPGTRLLNSALPPDGKIVDYLQREFGREVLKKAPWEAIPKNKKLTLRELITLFRYHYRHTWEKEYGQDCDGLSNWPMRRELHSKLLKKFKNLLVRYGFDGYGNPSDDNGIVIFAEDRLALREIVAEIPSSDYATLFTEDFNQFQNIDELKKFFRSHGSRRAKDLTEQI
;
A
#
# COMPACT_ATOMS: atom_id res chain seq x y z
N MET A 1 19.21 -6.94 -8.96
CA MET A 1 18.57 -6.69 -10.28
C MET A 1 17.39 -7.61 -10.59
N LYS A 2 17.40 -8.92 -10.29
CA LYS A 2 16.24 -9.82 -10.56
C LYS A 2 14.94 -9.45 -9.82
N MET A 3 15.00 -9.08 -8.53
CA MET A 3 13.79 -8.72 -7.75
C MET A 3 13.02 -7.51 -8.28
N VAL A 4 13.70 -6.45 -8.71
CA VAL A 4 13.05 -5.25 -9.26
C VAL A 4 12.28 -5.57 -10.54
N SER A 5 12.80 -6.49 -11.38
CA SER A 5 12.09 -6.93 -12.59
C SER A 5 10.84 -7.78 -12.29
N GLU A 6 10.83 -8.51 -11.18
CA GLU A 6 9.69 -9.34 -10.77
C GLU A 6 8.52 -8.47 -10.29
N PHE A 7 8.79 -7.41 -9.52
CA PHE A 7 7.73 -6.51 -9.01
C PHE A 7 7.07 -5.71 -10.12
N LEU A 8 7.85 -5.18 -11.05
CA LEU A 8 7.33 -4.46 -12.21
C LEU A 8 6.49 -5.40 -13.10
N ASN A 9 6.96 -6.63 -13.32
CA ASN A 9 6.21 -7.65 -14.05
C ASN A 9 4.92 -8.05 -13.32
N ASN A 10 4.93 -8.17 -11.99
CA ASN A 10 3.73 -8.45 -11.20
C ASN A 10 2.73 -7.29 -11.29
N PHE A 11 3.21 -6.04 -11.25
CA PHE A 11 2.37 -4.87 -11.42
C PHE A 11 1.71 -4.85 -12.81
N ASP A 12 2.48 -5.09 -13.87
CA ASP A 12 1.99 -5.17 -15.25
C ASP A 12 1.01 -6.34 -15.46
N LYS A 13 1.21 -7.45 -14.76
CA LYS A 13 0.32 -8.63 -14.76
C LYS A 13 -0.84 -8.53 -13.78
N HIS A 14 -0.95 -7.42 -13.05
CA HIS A 14 -1.94 -7.22 -11.99
C HIS A 14 -1.96 -8.34 -10.92
N ILE A 15 -0.78 -8.78 -10.51
CA ILE A 15 -0.57 -9.75 -9.44
C ILE A 15 -0.25 -8.98 -8.16
N PHE A 16 -1.13 -9.09 -7.17
CA PHE A 16 -1.01 -8.43 -5.89
C PHE A 16 -1.20 -9.41 -4.75
N TYR A 17 -0.52 -9.14 -3.64
CA TYR A 17 -0.53 -9.96 -2.46
C TYR A 17 -1.02 -9.17 -1.25
N HIS A 18 -1.78 -9.84 -0.41
CA HIS A 18 -2.18 -9.39 0.93
C HIS A 18 -1.85 -10.52 1.90
N ALA A 19 -1.30 -10.23 3.08
CA ALA A 19 -1.19 -11.26 4.11
C ALA A 19 -1.93 -10.85 5.37
N THR A 20 -2.46 -11.87 6.06
CA THR A 20 -3.28 -11.70 7.26
C THR A 20 -3.24 -12.97 8.11
N SER A 21 -4.03 -13.02 9.19
CA SER A 21 -4.20 -14.24 9.99
C SER A 21 -5.14 -15.22 9.29
N LEU A 22 -5.08 -16.50 9.67
CA LEU A 22 -5.98 -17.52 9.12
C LEU A 22 -7.47 -17.21 9.37
N ASP A 23 -7.81 -16.70 10.55
CA ASP A 23 -9.20 -16.30 10.87
C ASP A 23 -9.69 -15.16 9.98
N SER A 24 -8.82 -14.19 9.70
CA SER A 24 -9.13 -13.09 8.77
C SER A 24 -9.21 -13.57 7.33
N ALA A 25 -8.33 -14.49 6.90
CA ALA A 25 -8.39 -15.09 5.57
C ALA A 25 -9.71 -15.85 5.36
N GLU A 26 -10.18 -16.62 6.34
CA GLU A 26 -11.50 -17.27 6.29
C GLU A 26 -12.64 -16.27 6.19
N SER A 27 -12.57 -15.18 6.97
CA SER A 27 -13.58 -14.13 6.91
C SER A 27 -13.62 -13.48 5.53
N ILE A 28 -12.45 -13.20 4.94
CA ILE A 28 -12.32 -12.64 3.58
C ILE A 28 -12.88 -13.62 2.54
N ALA A 29 -12.56 -14.91 2.64
CA ALA A 29 -13.07 -15.92 1.71
C ALA A 29 -14.60 -16.01 1.73
N ARG A 30 -15.22 -15.91 2.93
CA ARG A 30 -16.68 -16.02 3.08
C ARG A 30 -17.44 -14.73 2.78
N HIS A 31 -16.89 -13.58 3.15
CA HIS A 31 -17.64 -12.31 3.19
C HIS A 31 -17.05 -11.22 2.30
N GLY A 32 -15.93 -11.51 1.62
CA GLY A 32 -15.13 -10.50 0.92
C GLY A 32 -14.31 -9.63 1.86
N PHE A 33 -13.54 -8.72 1.28
CA PHE A 33 -12.77 -7.76 2.05
C PHE A 33 -13.67 -6.73 2.76
N ARG A 34 -13.24 -6.28 3.94
CA ARG A 34 -13.88 -5.24 4.76
C ARG A 34 -12.84 -4.27 5.30
N VAL A 35 -13.16 -2.98 5.32
CA VAL A 35 -12.36 -1.88 5.85
C VAL A 35 -13.17 -1.15 6.90
N TRP A 36 -12.76 -1.32 8.14
CA TRP A 36 -13.36 -0.60 9.25
C TRP A 36 -12.71 0.78 9.34
N PHE A 37 -13.45 1.83 9.01
CA PHE A 37 -13.05 3.19 9.35
C PHE A 37 -13.48 3.49 10.78
N GLN A 38 -12.60 4.11 11.56
CA GLN A 38 -13.02 4.71 12.83
C GLN A 38 -13.92 5.90 12.52
N ASP A 39 -15.22 5.64 12.36
CA ASP A 39 -16.25 6.67 12.40
C ASP A 39 -16.71 6.81 13.84
N ASN A 40 -15.89 7.37 14.74
CA ASN A 40 -16.23 7.74 16.13
C ASN A 40 -17.01 6.73 17.02
N GLU A 41 -17.29 5.51 16.56
CA GLU A 41 -18.06 4.50 17.28
C GLU A 41 -17.13 3.47 17.88
N ILE A 42 -17.35 3.23 19.16
CA ILE A 42 -16.54 2.41 20.05
C ILE A 42 -16.68 0.94 19.62
N GLY A 43 -15.67 0.40 18.95
CA GLY A 43 -15.63 -1.03 18.64
C GLY A 43 -14.51 -1.42 17.69
N ARG A 44 -13.47 -2.08 18.25
CA ARG A 44 -12.31 -2.71 17.57
C ARG A 44 -11.37 -1.74 16.83
N TYR A 45 -10.08 -1.93 17.04
CA TYR A 45 -9.02 -1.05 16.54
C TYR A 45 -8.92 -1.13 15.01
N ALA A 46 -9.22 -0.03 14.31
CA ALA A 46 -8.79 0.14 12.93
C ALA A 46 -7.26 0.32 12.94
N SER A 47 -6.49 -0.77 12.83
CA SER A 47 -5.05 -0.67 12.66
C SER A 47 -4.76 -0.04 11.29
N GLY A 48 -4.23 1.19 11.31
CA GLY A 48 -3.73 1.85 10.11
C GLY A 48 -2.28 1.45 9.86
N GLY A 49 -1.92 1.24 8.59
CA GLY A 49 -0.52 1.15 8.17
C GLY A 49 0.09 2.52 7.89
N ASN A 50 1.26 2.54 7.26
CA ASN A 50 2.00 3.75 6.90
C ASN A 50 1.20 4.73 6.02
N LEU A 51 0.26 4.20 5.22
CA LEU A 51 -0.62 4.96 4.31
C LEU A 51 -2.02 5.20 4.92
N GLY A 52 -2.22 4.95 6.21
CA GLY A 52 -3.49 5.10 6.92
C GLY A 52 -4.36 3.85 6.91
N THR A 53 -5.67 4.01 7.11
CA THR A 53 -6.62 2.90 7.21
C THR A 53 -7.09 2.45 5.82
N GLY A 54 -7.00 1.16 5.54
CA GLY A 54 -7.44 0.53 4.30
C GLY A 54 -6.91 -0.90 4.14
N LEU A 55 -7.21 -1.52 3.01
CA LEU A 55 -6.68 -2.82 2.59
C LEU A 55 -5.31 -2.62 1.95
N TYR A 56 -4.29 -3.22 2.53
CA TYR A 56 -2.92 -3.14 2.01
C TYR A 56 -2.65 -4.30 1.06
N ILE A 57 -2.12 -3.97 -0.11
CA ILE A 57 -1.67 -4.94 -1.11
C ILE A 57 -0.28 -4.53 -1.63
N THR A 58 0.50 -5.49 -2.09
CA THR A 58 1.82 -5.22 -2.68
C THR A 58 2.14 -6.22 -3.79
N CYS A 59 3.02 -5.86 -4.72
CA CYS A 59 3.53 -6.78 -5.74
C CYS A 59 4.67 -7.67 -5.21
N ASN A 60 5.14 -7.42 -3.98
CA ASN A 60 6.16 -8.22 -3.31
C ASN A 60 5.54 -9.09 -2.20
N TRP A 61 5.43 -10.39 -2.46
CA TRP A 61 4.84 -11.34 -1.52
C TRP A 61 5.60 -11.45 -0.18
N ARG A 62 6.91 -11.17 -0.15
CA ARG A 62 7.69 -11.17 1.11
C ARG A 62 7.27 -10.01 2.02
N ILE A 63 7.10 -8.82 1.44
CA ILE A 63 6.58 -7.66 2.17
C ILE A 63 5.17 -7.95 2.68
N ALA A 64 4.31 -8.57 1.86
CA ALA A 64 2.97 -8.93 2.30
C ALA A 64 3.03 -9.82 3.56
N LEU A 65 3.88 -10.85 3.54
CA LEU A 65 4.07 -11.77 4.67
C LEU A 65 4.59 -11.10 5.96
N TRP A 66 5.08 -9.87 5.94
CA TRP A 66 5.36 -9.17 7.21
C TRP A 66 4.09 -8.85 8.02
N PHE A 67 2.93 -8.85 7.35
CA PHE A 67 1.64 -8.46 7.93
C PHE A 67 0.72 -9.63 8.25
N GLY A 68 1.17 -10.87 8.06
CA GLY A 68 0.41 -12.05 8.42
C GLY A 68 1.00 -13.34 7.87
N SER A 69 0.64 -14.45 8.52
CA SER A 69 1.15 -15.77 8.17
C SER A 69 0.41 -16.45 7.01
N VAL A 70 -0.75 -15.92 6.62
CA VAL A 70 -1.52 -16.41 5.46
C VAL A 70 -1.40 -15.42 4.32
N LEU A 71 -0.79 -15.85 3.23
CA LEU A 71 -0.59 -15.08 2.01
C LEU A 71 -1.74 -15.33 1.03
N LEU A 72 -2.41 -14.25 0.65
CA LEU A 72 -3.49 -14.21 -0.32
C LEU A 72 -2.99 -13.57 -1.61
N CYS A 73 -3.35 -14.13 -2.76
CA CYS A 73 -3.28 -13.45 -4.04
C CYS A 73 -4.63 -12.79 -4.31
N VAL A 74 -4.59 -11.52 -4.69
CA VAL A 74 -5.79 -10.70 -4.87
C VAL A 74 -5.80 -10.06 -6.25
N SER A 75 -7.01 -9.85 -6.77
CA SER A 75 -7.25 -9.04 -7.96
C SER A 75 -7.89 -7.73 -7.59
N ILE A 76 -7.52 -6.69 -8.33
CA ILE A 76 -8.20 -5.41 -8.33
C ILE A 76 -9.35 -5.49 -9.33
N ARG A 77 -10.55 -5.10 -8.92
CA ARG A 77 -11.73 -5.11 -9.80
C ARG A 77 -11.60 -4.07 -10.92
N PRO A 78 -12.12 -4.36 -12.13
CA PRO A 78 -12.19 -3.37 -13.20
C PRO A 78 -12.86 -2.07 -12.75
N GLY A 79 -12.35 -0.94 -13.24
CA GLY A 79 -12.84 0.39 -12.86
C GLY A 79 -12.26 0.97 -11.57
N THR A 80 -11.47 0.19 -10.81
CA THR A 80 -10.75 0.70 -9.64
C THR A 80 -9.68 1.71 -10.07
N ARG A 81 -9.71 2.91 -9.47
CA ARG A 81 -8.79 4.01 -9.77
C ARG A 81 -7.76 4.14 -8.67
N LEU A 82 -6.54 3.68 -8.94
CA LEU A 82 -5.41 3.79 -8.01
C LEU A 82 -4.49 4.94 -8.39
N LEU A 83 -4.07 5.72 -7.41
CA LEU A 83 -3.02 6.72 -7.59
C LEU A 83 -1.65 6.07 -7.43
N ASN A 84 -0.93 5.89 -8.55
CA ASN A 84 0.44 5.41 -8.55
C ASN A 84 1.41 6.51 -8.07
N SER A 85 2.01 6.28 -6.90
CA SER A 85 3.01 7.14 -6.26
C SER A 85 4.45 6.86 -6.69
N ALA A 86 4.71 5.83 -7.49
CA ALA A 86 6.06 5.51 -7.98
C ALA A 86 6.59 6.55 -8.98
N LEU A 87 5.70 7.35 -9.57
CA LEU A 87 6.06 8.39 -10.51
C LEU A 87 6.42 9.69 -9.78
N PRO A 88 7.46 10.41 -10.22
CA PRO A 88 7.84 11.68 -9.61
C PRO A 88 6.74 12.74 -9.79
N PRO A 89 6.68 13.74 -8.90
CA PRO A 89 5.83 14.92 -9.10
C PRO A 89 6.29 15.73 -10.32
N ASP A 90 5.35 16.33 -11.04
CA ASP A 90 5.66 17.26 -12.13
C ASP A 90 6.15 18.60 -11.54
N GLY A 91 7.45 18.87 -11.68
CA GLY A 91 8.09 20.08 -11.15
C GLY A 91 7.45 21.37 -11.66
N LYS A 92 7.00 21.43 -12.92
CA LYS A 92 6.38 22.64 -13.48
C LYS A 92 5.04 22.95 -12.80
N ILE A 93 4.29 21.90 -12.46
CA ILE A 93 3.03 22.04 -11.72
C ILE A 93 3.32 22.44 -10.28
N VAL A 94 4.35 21.91 -9.64
CA VAL A 94 4.77 22.35 -8.28
C VAL A 94 5.11 23.85 -8.29
N ASP A 95 5.94 24.29 -9.24
CA ASP A 95 6.34 25.69 -9.38
C ASP A 95 5.13 26.60 -9.67
N TYR A 96 4.19 26.13 -10.49
CA TYR A 96 2.94 26.82 -10.73
C TYR A 96 2.12 26.98 -9.44
N LEU A 97 1.90 25.89 -8.69
CA LEU A 97 1.14 25.91 -7.45
C LEU A 97 1.77 26.86 -6.42
N GLN A 98 3.11 26.89 -6.33
CA GLN A 98 3.81 27.82 -5.44
C GLN A 98 3.67 29.28 -5.86
N ARG A 99 3.66 29.58 -7.17
CA ARG A 99 3.44 30.94 -7.68
C ARG A 99 2.00 31.40 -7.47
N GLU A 100 1.04 30.50 -7.71
CA GLU A 100 -0.40 30.79 -7.65
C GLU A 100 -0.94 30.88 -6.22
N PHE A 101 -0.49 30.00 -5.32
CA PHE A 101 -1.01 29.85 -3.95
C PHE A 101 0.02 30.15 -2.86
N GLY A 102 1.24 30.53 -3.24
CA GLY A 102 2.35 30.73 -2.31
C GLY A 102 3.01 29.44 -1.84
N ARG A 103 4.17 29.56 -1.17
CA ARG A 103 4.95 28.41 -0.66
C ARG A 103 4.22 27.56 0.38
N GLU A 104 3.16 28.10 0.99
CA GLU A 104 2.39 27.42 2.02
C GLU A 104 1.57 26.23 1.49
N VAL A 105 1.31 26.18 0.17
CA VAL A 105 0.65 25.04 -0.49
C VAL A 105 1.42 23.72 -0.30
N LEU A 106 2.73 23.79 -0.05
CA LEU A 106 3.58 22.62 0.20
C LEU A 106 3.73 22.27 1.69
N LYS A 107 3.16 23.07 2.59
CA LYS A 107 3.31 22.92 4.05
C LYS A 107 2.00 22.76 4.81
N LYS A 108 0.87 23.05 4.16
CA LYS A 108 -0.47 23.02 4.76
C LYS A 108 -1.39 22.12 3.94
N ALA A 109 -2.52 21.75 4.53
CA ALA A 109 -3.53 21.00 3.79
C ALA A 109 -4.07 21.84 2.62
N PRO A 110 -4.48 21.24 1.50
CA PRO A 110 -4.98 22.01 0.36
C PRO A 110 -6.12 22.99 0.71
N TRP A 111 -7.03 22.64 1.61
CA TRP A 111 -8.12 23.53 2.05
C TRP A 111 -7.69 24.66 3.00
N GLU A 112 -6.47 24.60 3.56
CA GLU A 112 -5.88 25.64 4.40
C GLU A 112 -5.06 26.63 3.56
N ALA A 113 -4.48 26.18 2.45
CA ALA A 113 -3.60 26.98 1.59
C ALA A 113 -4.28 27.56 0.35
N ILE A 114 -5.35 26.93 -0.15
CA ILE A 114 -6.01 27.32 -1.40
C ILE A 114 -7.28 28.12 -1.07
N PRO A 115 -7.51 29.27 -1.75
CA PRO A 115 -8.75 30.03 -1.61
C PRO A 115 -10.00 29.15 -1.81
N LYS A 116 -11.03 29.33 -0.99
CA LYS A 116 -12.24 28.48 -0.99
C LYS A 116 -12.98 28.41 -2.34
N ASN A 117 -12.83 29.44 -3.17
CA ASN A 117 -13.43 29.53 -4.50
C ASN A 117 -12.61 28.82 -5.60
N LYS A 118 -11.40 28.33 -5.28
CA LYS A 118 -10.54 27.59 -6.19
C LYS A 118 -10.51 26.11 -5.84
N LYS A 119 -10.34 25.29 -6.87
CA LYS A 119 -10.18 23.83 -6.74
C LYS A 119 -8.96 23.43 -7.55
N LEU A 120 -8.21 22.48 -7.02
CA LEU A 120 -7.11 21.86 -7.78
C LEU A 120 -7.68 21.15 -9.00
N THR A 121 -6.96 21.18 -10.11
CA THR A 121 -7.21 20.22 -11.18
C THR A 121 -6.77 18.83 -10.73
N LEU A 122 -7.25 17.78 -11.43
CA LEU A 122 -6.82 16.41 -11.14
C LEU A 122 -5.28 16.26 -11.24
N ARG A 123 -4.66 16.92 -12.24
CA ARG A 123 -3.20 16.88 -12.42
C ARG A 123 -2.46 17.56 -11.27
N GLU A 124 -2.96 18.71 -10.80
CA GLU A 124 -2.38 19.40 -9.65
C GLU A 124 -2.50 18.59 -8.36
N LEU A 125 -3.66 17.97 -8.11
CA LEU A 125 -3.85 17.09 -6.95
C LEU A 125 -2.86 15.92 -6.98
N ILE A 126 -2.74 15.24 -8.12
CA ILE A 126 -1.81 14.11 -8.31
C ILE A 126 -0.38 14.56 -8.05
N THR A 127 0.04 15.68 -8.64
CA THR A 127 1.40 16.21 -8.46
C THR A 127 1.68 16.57 -7.01
N LEU A 128 0.76 17.29 -6.36
CA LEU A 128 0.94 17.70 -4.97
C LEU A 128 0.98 16.48 -4.03
N PHE A 129 0.11 15.49 -4.27
CA PHE A 129 0.13 14.23 -3.55
C PHE A 129 1.49 13.51 -3.70
N ARG A 130 1.97 13.33 -4.93
CA ARG A 130 3.27 12.69 -5.21
C ARG A 130 4.43 13.43 -4.58
N TYR A 131 4.37 14.77 -4.55
CA TYR A 131 5.34 15.60 -3.87
C TYR A 131 5.43 15.24 -2.39
N HIS A 132 4.31 15.17 -1.68
CA HIS A 132 4.32 14.76 -0.27
C HIS A 132 4.69 13.28 -0.08
N TYR A 133 4.28 12.38 -0.98
CA TYR A 133 4.64 10.96 -0.91
C TYR A 133 6.15 10.78 -0.97
N ARG A 134 6.77 11.37 -1.99
CA ARG A 134 8.21 11.38 -2.22
C ARG A 134 8.98 11.93 -1.01
N HIS A 135 8.54 13.05 -0.44
CA HIS A 135 9.15 13.65 0.75
C HIS A 135 8.81 12.92 2.06
N THR A 136 8.08 11.81 2.02
CA THR A 136 7.80 11.00 3.21
C THR A 136 8.49 9.63 3.16
N TRP A 137 8.48 9.00 1.99
CA TRP A 137 8.77 7.57 1.84
C TRP A 137 9.90 7.24 0.87
N GLU A 138 10.26 8.11 -0.09
CA GLU A 138 11.34 7.78 -1.02
C GLU A 138 12.72 7.87 -0.36
N LYS A 139 13.42 6.73 -0.30
CA LYS A 139 14.76 6.57 0.30
C LYS A 139 15.85 7.33 -0.47
N GLU A 140 15.61 7.64 -1.75
CA GLU A 140 16.55 8.38 -2.62
C GLU A 140 16.38 9.89 -2.55
N TYR A 141 15.34 10.38 -1.87
CA TYR A 141 15.11 11.81 -1.77
C TYR A 141 16.08 12.45 -0.76
N GLY A 142 17.12 13.10 -1.28
CA GLY A 142 18.16 13.76 -0.48
C GLY A 142 19.45 12.95 -0.31
N GLN A 143 19.72 11.95 -1.17
CA GLN A 143 21.06 11.38 -1.26
C GLN A 143 22.03 12.44 -1.77
N ASP A 144 22.79 13.02 -0.84
CA ASP A 144 24.05 13.67 -1.18
C ASP A 144 25.01 12.61 -1.75
N CYS A 145 26.00 13.05 -2.55
CA CYS A 145 26.97 12.23 -3.28
C CYS A 145 27.70 11.16 -2.43
N ASP A 146 27.59 11.25 -1.10
CA ASP A 146 28.25 10.41 -0.11
C ASP A 146 27.38 9.25 0.42
N GLY A 147 26.16 9.05 -0.12
CA GLY A 147 25.39 7.82 0.10
C GLY A 147 24.83 7.59 1.52
N LEU A 148 24.89 8.58 2.40
CA LEU A 148 24.21 8.54 3.69
C LEU A 148 22.71 8.74 3.46
N SER A 149 21.88 7.78 3.89
CA SER A 149 20.41 7.81 3.81
C SER A 149 19.86 8.93 4.70
N ASN A 150 19.94 10.17 4.23
CA ASN A 150 19.24 11.28 4.83
C ASN A 150 17.77 11.15 4.43
N TRP A 151 16.94 10.67 5.36
CA TRP A 151 15.49 10.78 5.22
C TRP A 151 15.11 12.22 4.80
N PRO A 152 14.07 12.40 3.97
CA PRO A 152 13.69 13.73 3.50
C PRO A 152 13.60 14.74 4.63
N MET A 153 14.18 15.93 4.46
CA MET A 153 13.98 17.03 5.42
C MET A 153 12.47 17.23 5.67
N ARG A 154 12.07 17.25 6.95
CA ARG A 154 10.68 17.43 7.40
C ARG A 154 9.73 16.27 7.06
N ARG A 155 10.22 15.02 7.02
CA ARG A 155 9.39 13.82 6.85
C ARG A 155 8.09 13.83 7.67
N GLU A 156 8.12 14.27 8.94
CA GLU A 156 6.92 14.29 9.78
C GLU A 156 5.86 15.27 9.25
N LEU A 157 6.27 16.40 8.67
CA LEU A 157 5.36 17.35 8.03
C LEU A 157 4.65 16.69 6.85
N HIS A 158 5.41 16.09 5.93
CA HIS A 158 4.85 15.48 4.73
C HIS A 158 4.01 14.24 5.06
N SER A 159 4.39 13.45 6.06
CA SER A 159 3.58 12.33 6.58
C SER A 159 2.22 12.80 7.09
N LYS A 160 2.20 13.88 7.90
CA LYS A 160 0.94 14.48 8.39
C LYS A 160 0.08 14.99 7.24
N LEU A 161 0.69 15.59 6.22
CA LEU A 161 -0.03 16.07 5.05
C LEU A 161 -0.60 14.91 4.23
N LEU A 162 0.15 13.83 3.99
CA LEU A 162 -0.36 12.65 3.28
C LEU A 162 -1.63 12.07 3.90
N LYS A 163 -1.67 11.96 5.24
CA LYS A 163 -2.87 11.48 5.97
C LYS A 163 -4.11 12.33 5.66
N LYS A 164 -3.93 13.63 5.38
CA LYS A 164 -5.00 14.57 5.02
C LYS A 164 -5.48 14.42 3.56
N PHE A 165 -4.73 13.75 2.68
CA PHE A 165 -5.10 13.61 1.27
C PHE A 165 -6.18 12.56 0.99
N LYS A 166 -6.40 11.57 1.88
CA LYS A 166 -7.39 10.51 1.65
C LYS A 166 -8.74 11.06 1.19
N ASN A 167 -9.31 12.01 1.94
CA ASN A 167 -10.61 12.59 1.63
C ASN A 167 -10.62 13.36 0.29
N LEU A 168 -9.49 13.96 -0.09
CA LEU A 168 -9.35 14.60 -1.40
C LEU A 168 -9.28 13.56 -2.51
N LEU A 169 -8.50 12.49 -2.34
CA LEU A 169 -8.41 11.41 -3.32
C LEU A 169 -9.78 10.76 -3.58
N VAL A 170 -10.53 10.48 -2.51
CA VAL A 170 -11.93 9.98 -2.61
C VAL A 170 -12.80 10.95 -3.41
N ARG A 171 -12.75 12.26 -3.14
CA ARG A 171 -13.53 13.27 -3.88
C ARG A 171 -13.20 13.36 -5.36
N TYR A 172 -11.98 13.01 -5.75
CA TYR A 172 -11.54 12.97 -7.15
C TYR A 172 -11.73 11.58 -7.79
N GLY A 173 -12.38 10.66 -7.05
CA GLY A 173 -12.78 9.34 -7.50
C GLY A 173 -11.63 8.34 -7.56
N PHE A 174 -10.59 8.49 -6.75
CA PHE A 174 -9.65 7.40 -6.49
C PHE A 174 -10.26 6.44 -5.47
N ASP A 175 -9.83 5.17 -5.52
CA ASP A 175 -10.20 4.10 -4.59
C ASP A 175 -9.01 3.66 -3.70
N GLY A 176 -7.81 4.11 -4.04
CA GLY A 176 -6.58 3.76 -3.33
C GLY A 176 -5.37 4.50 -3.87
N TYR A 177 -4.25 4.34 -3.19
CA TYR A 177 -2.98 4.96 -3.56
C TYR A 177 -1.79 4.21 -2.99
N GLY A 178 -0.61 4.44 -3.57
CA GLY A 178 0.64 3.92 -3.04
C GLY A 178 1.67 3.66 -4.12
N ASN A 179 2.79 3.09 -3.73
CA ASN A 179 3.85 2.70 -4.65
C ASN A 179 3.92 1.15 -4.69
N PRO A 180 3.56 0.51 -5.81
CA PRO A 180 3.58 -0.96 -5.92
C PRO A 180 4.97 -1.59 -5.72
N SER A 181 6.03 -0.79 -5.84
CA SER A 181 7.43 -1.25 -5.81
C SER A 181 8.14 -0.96 -4.49
N ASP A 182 7.51 -0.27 -3.53
CA ASP A 182 8.12 0.02 -2.22
C ASP A 182 7.58 -0.87 -1.09
N ASP A 183 8.15 -0.68 0.10
CA ASP A 183 7.79 -1.43 1.31
C ASP A 183 6.39 -1.08 1.85
N ASN A 184 5.76 0.00 1.36
CA ASN A 184 4.41 0.42 1.76
C ASN A 184 3.32 -0.21 0.89
N GLY A 185 3.65 -0.55 -0.36
CA GLY A 185 2.70 -1.07 -1.33
C GLY A 185 1.59 -0.07 -1.66
N ILE A 186 0.37 -0.58 -1.78
CA ILE A 186 -0.84 0.17 -2.13
C ILE A 186 -1.86 -0.02 -1.02
N VAL A 187 -2.44 1.08 -0.54
CA VAL A 187 -3.63 1.05 0.30
C VAL A 187 -4.88 1.31 -0.53
N ILE A 188 -5.87 0.45 -0.38
CA ILE A 188 -7.20 0.58 -0.99
C ILE A 188 -8.19 0.90 0.13
N PHE A 189 -8.93 1.98 -0.01
CA PHE A 189 -9.93 2.39 0.99
C PHE A 189 -11.37 2.04 0.58
N ALA A 190 -11.59 1.41 -0.57
CA ALA A 190 -12.89 0.91 -0.98
C ALA A 190 -12.92 -0.63 -0.90
N GLU A 191 -13.78 -1.17 -0.03
CA GLU A 191 -13.83 -2.59 0.32
C GLU A 191 -14.12 -3.51 -0.87
N ASP A 192 -15.00 -3.05 -1.76
CA ASP A 192 -15.54 -3.81 -2.88
C ASP A 192 -14.58 -3.88 -4.07
N ARG A 193 -13.40 -3.25 -3.98
CA ARG A 193 -12.43 -3.16 -5.08
C ARG A 193 -11.43 -4.29 -5.13
N LEU A 194 -11.35 -5.09 -4.06
CA LEU A 194 -10.50 -6.27 -4.00
C LEU A 194 -11.33 -7.55 -4.07
N ALA A 195 -10.82 -8.53 -4.79
CA ALA A 195 -11.34 -9.88 -4.82
C ALA A 195 -10.21 -10.87 -4.52
N LEU A 196 -10.48 -11.81 -3.62
CA LEU A 196 -9.59 -12.94 -3.34
C LEU A 196 -9.54 -13.84 -4.58
N ARG A 197 -8.34 -14.21 -5.03
CA ARG A 197 -8.14 -15.13 -6.15
C ARG A 197 -7.67 -16.51 -5.72
N GLU A 198 -6.69 -16.54 -4.81
CA GLU A 198 -6.16 -17.79 -4.27
C GLU A 198 -5.58 -17.54 -2.88
N ILE A 199 -5.61 -18.57 -2.03
CA ILE A 199 -4.68 -18.67 -0.91
C ILE A 199 -3.38 -19.25 -1.47
N VAL A 200 -2.31 -18.45 -1.41
CA VAL A 200 -1.00 -18.85 -1.90
C VAL A 200 -0.33 -19.79 -0.91
N ALA A 201 -0.36 -19.41 0.37
CA ALA A 201 0.32 -20.13 1.43
C ALA A 201 -0.24 -19.78 2.81
N GLU A 202 -0.09 -20.72 3.73
CA GLU A 202 -0.11 -20.48 5.17
C GLU A 202 1.22 -20.97 5.75
N ILE A 203 1.87 -20.11 6.51
CA ILE A 203 3.05 -20.44 7.32
C ILE A 203 2.54 -20.73 8.75
N PRO A 204 2.70 -21.95 9.26
CA PRO A 204 2.28 -22.26 10.63
C PRO A 204 2.92 -21.33 11.65
N SER A 205 2.20 -20.99 12.71
CA SER A 205 2.69 -20.07 13.76
C SER A 205 4.00 -20.49 14.40
N SER A 206 4.30 -21.80 14.43
CA SER A 206 5.57 -22.36 14.92
C SER A 206 6.77 -21.95 14.06
N ASP A 207 6.57 -21.78 12.76
CA ASP A 207 7.62 -21.45 11.80
C ASP A 207 7.66 -19.95 11.53
N TYR A 208 6.51 -19.28 11.55
CA TYR A 208 6.37 -17.89 11.12
C TYR A 208 7.30 -16.92 11.85
N ALA A 209 7.47 -17.05 13.18
CA ALA A 209 8.35 -16.16 13.94
C ALA A 209 9.81 -16.24 13.46
N THR A 210 10.34 -17.45 13.26
CA THR A 210 11.69 -17.68 12.76
C THR A 210 11.83 -17.14 11.33
N LEU A 211 10.88 -17.50 10.45
CA LEU A 211 10.93 -17.08 9.05
C LEU A 211 10.79 -15.56 8.88
N PHE A 212 10.01 -14.92 9.74
CA PHE A 212 9.87 -13.47 9.79
C PHE A 212 11.21 -12.80 10.14
N THR A 213 11.97 -13.33 11.10
CA THR A 213 13.29 -12.78 11.45
C THR A 213 14.33 -12.89 10.33
N GLU A 214 14.14 -13.84 9.41
CA GLU A 214 15.00 -14.05 8.25
C GLU A 214 14.44 -13.40 6.97
N ASP A 215 13.43 -12.54 7.08
CA ASP A 215 12.73 -11.89 5.96
C ASP A 215 12.24 -12.87 4.88
N PHE A 216 11.93 -14.11 5.28
CA PHE A 216 11.53 -15.19 4.38
C PHE A 216 12.56 -15.49 3.26
N ASN A 217 13.83 -15.15 3.47
CA ASN A 217 14.90 -15.30 2.47
C ASN A 217 15.21 -16.77 2.11
N GLN A 218 14.80 -17.73 2.95
CA GLN A 218 14.94 -19.15 2.65
C GLN A 218 14.16 -19.58 1.39
N PHE A 219 13.07 -18.89 1.06
CA PHE A 219 12.30 -19.16 -0.15
C PHE A 219 12.83 -18.23 -1.25
N GLN A 220 13.32 -18.79 -2.36
CA GLN A 220 13.84 -18.00 -3.48
C GLN A 220 12.73 -17.37 -4.31
N ASN A 221 11.58 -18.04 -4.40
CA ASN A 221 10.43 -17.65 -5.22
C ASN A 221 9.13 -18.14 -4.60
N ILE A 222 8.00 -17.72 -5.17
CA ILE A 222 6.67 -18.06 -4.66
C ILE A 222 6.33 -19.56 -4.80
N ASP A 223 6.91 -20.27 -5.77
CA ASP A 223 6.65 -21.70 -5.96
C ASP A 223 7.25 -22.55 -4.84
N GLU A 224 8.40 -22.14 -4.30
CA GLU A 224 8.99 -22.75 -3.11
C GLU A 224 8.11 -22.54 -1.87
N LEU A 225 7.54 -21.34 -1.72
CA LEU A 225 6.58 -21.07 -0.66
C LEU A 225 5.30 -21.93 -0.83
N LYS A 226 4.77 -22.07 -2.05
CA LYS A 226 3.65 -22.98 -2.35
C LYS A 226 3.99 -24.44 -2.03
N LYS A 227 5.22 -24.89 -2.33
CA LYS A 227 5.71 -26.23 -1.95
C LYS A 227 5.74 -26.41 -0.44
N PHE A 228 6.28 -25.42 0.29
CA PHE A 228 6.30 -25.43 1.74
C PHE A 228 4.90 -25.55 2.32
N PHE A 229 3.96 -24.74 1.84
CA PHE A 229 2.55 -24.78 2.26
C PHE A 229 1.90 -26.15 2.03
N ARG A 230 2.14 -26.80 0.89
CA ARG A 230 1.61 -28.16 0.63
C ARG A 230 2.08 -29.16 1.68
N SER A 231 3.33 -29.09 2.13
CA SER A 231 3.89 -30.02 3.10
C SER A 231 3.54 -29.65 4.55
N HIS A 232 3.65 -28.37 4.92
CA HIS A 232 3.60 -27.92 6.33
C HIS A 232 2.33 -27.16 6.70
N GLY A 233 1.58 -26.67 5.71
CA GLY A 233 0.34 -25.95 5.95
C GLY A 233 -0.68 -26.78 6.72
N SER A 234 -1.40 -26.10 7.60
CA SER A 234 -2.50 -26.66 8.36
C SER A 234 -3.59 -27.21 7.44
N ARG A 235 -4.28 -28.25 7.91
CA ARG A 235 -5.44 -28.81 7.20
C ARG A 235 -6.50 -27.74 6.96
N ARG A 236 -6.75 -26.88 7.96
CA ARG A 236 -7.71 -25.78 7.89
C ARG A 236 -7.41 -24.83 6.72
N ALA A 237 -6.16 -24.40 6.54
CA ALA A 237 -5.78 -23.53 5.42
C ALA A 237 -5.87 -24.24 4.06
N LYS A 238 -5.55 -25.54 4.00
CA LYS A 238 -5.69 -26.36 2.78
C LYS A 238 -7.15 -26.51 2.37
N ASP A 239 -8.02 -26.89 3.31
CA ASP A 239 -9.46 -27.03 3.09
C ASP A 239 -10.08 -25.69 2.64
N LEU A 240 -9.60 -24.56 3.17
CA LEU A 240 -10.04 -23.23 2.74
C LEU A 240 -9.62 -22.91 1.30
N THR A 241 -8.47 -23.39 0.85
CA THR A 241 -7.99 -23.19 -0.52
C THR A 241 -8.89 -23.89 -1.54
N GLU A 242 -9.52 -25.01 -1.16
CA GLU A 242 -10.46 -25.75 -2.02
C GLU A 242 -11.84 -25.06 -2.14
N GLN A 243 -12.13 -24.06 -1.30
CA GLN A 243 -13.43 -23.36 -1.25
C GLN A 243 -13.43 -22.03 -2.03
N ILE A 244 -12.27 -21.59 -2.53
CA ILE A 244 -12.07 -20.31 -3.25
C ILE A 244 -12.02 -20.57 -4.75
#